data_AF-D1PXK8-F1
#
_entry.id   AF-D1PXK8-F1
#
_cell.length_a   1.000
_cell.length_b   1.000
_cell.length_c   1.000
_cell.angle_alpha   90.00
_cell.angle_beta   90.00
_cell.angle_gamma   90.00
#
_symmetry.space_group_name_H-M   'P 1'
#
loop_
_entity.id
_entity.type
_entity.pdbx_description
1 polymer ?
#
loop_
_entity_poly.entity_id
_entity_poly.type
_entity_poly.pdbx_seq_one_letter_code
_entity_poly.pdbx_strand_id
1 'polypeptide(L)'
;MPWYYPNFTNDMWRIFGICFFDDKMHFVDSENKTYHLEALKNFLARTGVALFDTCLRIRRTKGTASDKDLEVVEKADLDGMLRALPECRAVVAAGQLAATIFTEHYGIKAGKMKMGDHIEFQFEGRTISLYREPSSSRAYPMKVEHKAAYYAKMFHDIGLLTHNT
;
A
#
# COMPACT_ATOMS: atom_id res chain seq x y z
N MET A 1 -9.35 13.25 7.79
CA MET A 1 -9.50 12.91 6.35
C MET A 1 -10.34 11.64 6.21
N PRO A 2 -11.54 11.64 5.63
CA PRO A 2 -12.33 10.42 5.42
C PRO A 2 -11.84 9.67 4.17
N TRP A 3 -10.59 9.19 4.20
CA TRP A 3 -9.93 8.52 3.08
C TRP A 3 -8.80 7.60 3.58
N TYR A 4 -8.05 6.97 2.66
CA TYR A 4 -6.96 6.05 3.00
C TYR A 4 -5.80 6.72 3.75
N TYR A 5 -5.20 5.96 4.68
CA TYR A 5 -4.12 6.44 5.56
C TYR A 5 -4.39 7.82 6.19
N PRO A 6 -5.54 8.02 6.86
CA PRO A 6 -5.96 9.34 7.30
C PRO A 6 -5.29 9.82 8.59
N ASN A 7 -4.65 8.90 9.31
CA ASN A 7 -3.96 9.22 10.54
C ASN A 7 -2.66 9.99 10.22
N PHE A 8 -2.51 11.18 10.81
CA PHE A 8 -1.33 12.03 10.62
C PHE A 8 -0.01 11.36 11.00
N THR A 9 -0.06 10.34 11.86
CA THR A 9 1.10 9.53 12.27
C THR A 9 1.38 8.35 11.34
N ASN A 10 0.57 8.08 10.32
CA ASN A 10 0.89 7.12 9.27
C ASN A 10 1.76 7.81 8.21
N ASP A 11 2.90 7.23 7.86
CA ASP A 11 3.87 7.87 6.97
C ASP A 11 3.64 7.55 5.48
N MET A 12 2.52 6.92 5.08
CA MET A 12 2.29 6.57 3.67
C MET A 12 2.46 7.77 2.73
N TRP A 13 1.80 8.90 3.03
CA TRP A 13 1.88 10.08 2.17
C TRP A 13 3.23 10.80 2.25
N ARG A 14 4.00 10.56 3.32
CA ARG A 14 5.39 11.05 3.44
C ARG A 14 6.36 10.19 2.62
N ILE A 15 6.14 8.87 2.58
CA ILE A 15 6.87 7.94 1.70
C ILE A 15 6.68 8.37 0.25
N PHE A 16 5.45 8.66 -0.16
CA PHE A 16 5.16 9.17 -1.51
C PHE A 16 5.82 10.52 -1.78
N GLY A 17 5.78 11.46 -0.83
CA GLY A 17 6.48 12.75 -0.95
C GLY A 17 7.98 12.59 -1.18
N ILE A 18 8.64 11.71 -0.42
CA ILE A 18 10.06 11.40 -0.59
C ILE A 18 10.32 10.75 -1.96
N CYS A 19 9.57 9.69 -2.31
CA CYS A 19 9.85 8.92 -3.52
C CYS A 19 9.71 9.75 -4.79
N PHE A 20 8.66 10.56 -4.90
CA PHE A 20 8.29 11.21 -6.15
C PHE A 20 8.66 12.70 -6.24
N PHE A 21 8.98 13.34 -5.12
CA PHE A 21 9.23 14.79 -5.07
C PHE A 21 10.49 15.18 -4.31
N ASP A 22 11.21 14.20 -3.73
CA ASP A 22 12.31 14.46 -2.79
C ASP A 22 11.90 15.40 -1.63
N ASP A 23 10.61 15.42 -1.30
CA ASP A 23 10.03 16.30 -0.29
C ASP A 23 9.07 15.51 0.59
N LYS A 24 9.54 15.19 1.80
CA LYS A 24 8.75 14.50 2.84
C LYS A 24 7.44 15.21 3.18
N MET A 25 7.37 16.52 3.00
CA MET A 25 6.24 17.35 3.39
C MET A 25 5.32 17.69 2.22
N HIS A 26 5.60 17.21 1.01
CA HIS A 26 4.89 17.57 -0.22
C HIS A 26 3.36 17.48 -0.12
N PHE A 27 2.83 16.43 0.51
CA PHE A 27 1.40 16.21 0.69
C PHE A 27 0.88 16.55 2.10
N VAL A 28 1.72 17.10 2.98
CA VAL A 28 1.44 17.25 4.41
C VAL A 28 0.87 18.62 4.73
N ASP A 29 -0.37 18.64 5.24
CA ASP A 29 -0.94 19.84 5.86
C ASP A 29 -0.57 19.84 7.35
N SER A 30 0.49 20.57 7.69
CA SER A 30 1.03 20.61 9.05
C SER A 30 0.15 21.41 10.02
N GLU A 31 -0.52 22.45 9.54
CA GLU A 31 -1.38 23.31 10.33
C GLU A 31 -2.60 22.54 10.83
N ASN A 32 -3.27 21.82 9.92
CA ASN A 32 -4.48 21.06 10.22
C ASN A 32 -4.19 19.61 10.65
N LYS A 33 -2.90 19.22 10.76
CA LYS A 33 -2.46 17.85 11.07
C LYS A 33 -3.17 16.81 10.20
N THR A 34 -3.19 17.07 8.89
CA THR A 34 -3.83 16.21 7.87
C THR A 34 -2.95 16.16 6.62
N TYR A 35 -3.53 15.74 5.49
CA TYR A 35 -2.89 15.71 4.18
C TYR A 35 -3.74 16.44 3.14
N HIS A 36 -3.07 16.95 2.11
CA HIS A 36 -3.72 17.62 0.97
C HIS A 36 -4.43 16.59 0.07
N LEU A 37 -5.64 16.20 0.46
CA LEU A 37 -6.41 15.11 -0.15
C LEU A 37 -6.59 15.23 -1.67
N GLU A 38 -6.95 16.42 -2.17
CA GLU A 38 -7.17 16.60 -3.61
C GLU A 38 -5.88 16.53 -4.41
N ALA A 39 -4.77 17.04 -3.87
CA ALA A 39 -3.45 16.90 -4.47
C ALA A 39 -3.04 15.41 -4.54
N LEU A 40 -3.29 14.64 -3.48
CA LEU A 40 -3.04 13.21 -3.45
C LEU A 40 -3.87 12.44 -4.47
N LYS A 41 -5.18 12.66 -4.54
CA LYS A 41 -6.06 12.00 -5.54
C LYS A 41 -5.58 12.27 -6.97
N ASN A 42 -5.30 13.54 -7.29
CA ASN A 42 -4.83 13.93 -8.60
C ASN A 42 -3.47 13.30 -8.94
N PHE A 43 -2.56 13.25 -7.97
CA PHE A 43 -1.27 12.61 -8.15
C PHE A 43 -1.41 11.11 -8.39
N LEU A 44 -2.12 10.38 -7.52
CA LEU A 44 -2.26 8.92 -7.64
C LEU A 44 -2.95 8.51 -8.94
N ALA A 45 -3.97 9.26 -9.36
CA ALA A 45 -4.65 9.02 -10.64
C ALA A 45 -3.70 9.17 -11.83
N ARG A 46 -2.84 10.19 -11.83
CA ARG A 46 -1.84 10.42 -12.88
C ARG A 46 -0.71 9.39 -12.87
N THR A 47 -0.29 8.96 -11.68
CA THR A 47 0.80 8.01 -11.48
C THR A 47 0.35 6.56 -11.69
N GLY A 48 -0.96 6.29 -11.73
CA GLY A 48 -1.50 4.93 -11.91
C GLY A 48 -1.47 4.10 -10.63
N VAL A 49 -1.69 4.72 -9.48
CA VAL A 49 -1.75 4.04 -8.17
C VAL A 49 -3.19 3.96 -7.68
N ALA A 50 -3.67 2.75 -7.48
CA ALA A 50 -4.97 2.47 -6.88
C ALA A 50 -4.83 2.08 -5.41
N LEU A 51 -5.88 2.35 -4.61
CA LEU A 51 -5.96 2.00 -3.20
C LEU A 51 -7.29 1.31 -2.95
N PHE A 52 -7.26 0.21 -2.21
CA PHE A 52 -8.47 -0.50 -1.82
C PHE A 52 -8.23 -1.35 -0.57
N ASP A 53 -9.30 -1.69 0.13
CA ASP A 53 -9.26 -2.57 1.29
C ASP A 53 -9.53 -4.02 0.88
N THR A 54 -8.83 -4.98 1.49
CA THR A 54 -9.12 -6.42 1.30
C THR A 54 -10.42 -6.85 1.98
N CYS A 55 -10.99 -6.00 2.84
CA CYS A 55 -12.22 -6.25 3.58
C CYS A 55 -13.17 -5.06 3.43
N LEU A 56 -14.41 -5.31 3.03
CA LEU A 56 -15.46 -4.28 2.94
C LEU A 56 -16.05 -3.96 4.31
N ARG A 57 -16.04 -4.95 5.22
CA ARG A 57 -16.57 -4.78 6.56
C ARG A 57 -15.78 -5.58 7.60
N ILE A 58 -15.38 -4.87 8.64
CA ILE A 58 -14.64 -5.42 9.78
C ILE A 58 -15.33 -5.02 11.08
N ARG A 59 -15.16 -5.86 12.12
CA ARG A 59 -15.47 -5.48 13.50
C ARG A 59 -14.16 -5.30 14.26
N ARG A 60 -14.01 -4.16 14.94
CA ARG A 60 -12.90 -3.91 15.85
C ARG A 60 -13.30 -4.37 17.24
N THR A 61 -12.58 -5.33 17.80
CA THR A 61 -12.91 -5.87 19.14
C THR A 61 -12.40 -4.99 20.28
N LYS A 62 -11.37 -4.16 20.03
CA LYS A 62 -10.78 -3.24 21.00
C LYS A 62 -10.68 -1.78 20.51
N GLY A 63 -11.42 -1.43 19.46
CA GLY A 63 -11.39 -0.09 18.86
C GLY A 63 -10.13 0.26 18.06
N THR A 64 -9.09 -0.57 18.09
CA THR A 64 -7.84 -0.36 17.33
C THR A 64 -7.94 -0.88 15.90
N ALA A 65 -7.00 -0.48 15.04
CA ALA A 65 -6.83 -1.02 13.68
C ALA A 65 -5.73 -2.09 13.61
N SER A 66 -5.36 -2.69 14.75
CA SER A 66 -4.34 -3.72 14.81
C SER A 66 -4.93 -5.05 14.34
N ASP A 67 -4.23 -5.77 13.46
CA ASP A 67 -4.71 -7.03 12.85
C ASP A 67 -5.27 -8.03 13.86
N LYS A 68 -4.60 -8.21 15.01
CA LYS A 68 -5.05 -9.12 16.10
C LYS A 68 -6.39 -8.77 16.75
N ASP A 69 -6.85 -7.53 16.59
CA ASP A 69 -8.08 -7.01 17.18
C ASP A 69 -9.17 -6.79 16.10
N LEU A 70 -8.99 -7.34 14.89
CA LEU A 70 -9.93 -7.27 13.79
C LEU A 70 -10.62 -8.63 13.56
N GLU A 71 -11.94 -8.60 13.45
CA GLU A 71 -12.76 -9.70 12.95
C GLU A 71 -13.23 -9.33 11.53
N VAL A 72 -12.90 -10.17 10.55
CA VAL A 72 -13.33 -10.00 9.15
C VAL A 72 -14.77 -10.47 9.04
N VAL A 73 -15.67 -9.55 8.66
CA VAL A 73 -17.08 -9.90 8.46
C VAL A 73 -17.42 -10.02 6.98
N GLU A 74 -16.72 -9.27 6.12
CA GLU A 74 -16.96 -9.28 4.68
C GLU A 74 -15.65 -8.94 3.94
N LYS A 75 -15.20 -9.87 3.09
CA LYS A 75 -14.03 -9.70 2.23
C LYS A 75 -14.42 -8.98 0.95
N ALA A 76 -13.48 -8.25 0.35
CA ALA A 76 -13.63 -7.69 -0.98
C ALA A 76 -13.51 -8.76 -2.07
N ASP A 77 -14.12 -8.52 -3.23
CA ASP A 77 -13.89 -9.31 -4.45
C ASP A 77 -12.54 -8.92 -5.07
N LEU A 78 -11.48 -9.67 -4.72
CA LEU A 78 -10.13 -9.41 -5.21
C LEU A 78 -10.01 -9.64 -6.72
N ASP A 79 -10.74 -10.61 -7.27
CA ASP A 79 -10.68 -10.89 -8.71
C ASP A 79 -11.40 -9.81 -9.50
N GLY A 80 -12.59 -9.39 -9.04
CA GLY A 80 -13.30 -8.24 -9.60
C GLY A 80 -12.44 -6.96 -9.58
N MET A 81 -11.73 -6.73 -8.48
CA MET A 81 -10.79 -5.60 -8.36
C MET A 81 -9.66 -5.71 -9.37
N LEU A 82 -8.98 -6.86 -9.49
CA LEU A 82 -7.90 -7.00 -10.47
C LEU A 82 -8.44 -6.90 -11.90
N ARG A 83 -9.60 -7.47 -12.25
CA ARG A 83 -10.23 -7.30 -13.57
C ARG A 83 -10.52 -5.83 -13.91
N ALA A 84 -10.94 -5.04 -12.93
CA ALA A 84 -11.16 -3.60 -13.10
C ALA A 84 -9.85 -2.80 -13.30
N LEU A 85 -8.69 -3.40 -13.04
CA LEU A 85 -7.37 -2.80 -13.17
C LEU A 85 -6.51 -3.61 -14.17
N PRO A 86 -6.82 -3.61 -15.48
CA PRO A 86 -6.15 -4.45 -16.49
C PRO A 86 -4.65 -4.15 -16.66
N GLU A 87 -4.23 -2.93 -16.32
CA GLU A 87 -2.81 -2.51 -16.34
C GLU A 87 -2.08 -2.73 -15.00
N CYS A 88 -2.73 -3.34 -14.00
CA CYS A 88 -2.09 -3.62 -12.71
C CYS A 88 -0.92 -4.60 -12.90
N ARG A 89 0.29 -4.15 -12.52
CA ARG A 89 1.53 -4.95 -12.56
C ARG A 89 2.00 -5.40 -11.18
N ALA A 90 1.56 -4.72 -10.13
CA ALA A 90 2.01 -4.97 -8.78
C ALA A 90 0.94 -4.68 -7.74
N VAL A 91 1.01 -5.44 -6.65
CA VAL A 91 0.18 -5.31 -5.46
C VAL A 91 1.09 -5.22 -4.23
N VAL A 92 0.76 -4.31 -3.33
CA VAL A 92 1.30 -4.26 -1.98
C VAL A 92 0.17 -4.50 -1.00
N ALA A 93 0.24 -5.57 -0.22
CA ALA A 93 -0.70 -5.80 0.86
C ALA A 93 -0.23 -5.07 2.13
N ALA A 94 -0.99 -4.06 2.55
CA ALA A 94 -0.63 -3.25 3.73
C ALA A 94 -1.10 -3.92 5.02
N GLY A 95 -0.19 -4.61 5.72
CA GLY A 95 -0.47 -5.30 6.98
C GLY A 95 -0.55 -6.82 6.82
N GLN A 96 -0.49 -7.53 7.94
CA GLN A 96 -0.43 -9.00 7.94
C GLN A 96 -1.78 -9.59 7.55
N LEU A 97 -2.90 -9.04 8.05
CA LEU A 97 -4.24 -9.54 7.70
C LEU A 97 -4.53 -9.43 6.19
N ALA A 98 -4.25 -8.27 5.59
CA ALA A 98 -4.41 -8.06 4.16
C ALA A 98 -3.51 -9.00 3.34
N ALA A 99 -2.26 -9.19 3.77
CA ALA A 99 -1.33 -10.10 3.12
C ALA A 99 -1.80 -11.56 3.20
N THR A 100 -2.30 -12.02 4.35
CA THR A 100 -2.87 -13.35 4.51
C THR A 100 -4.06 -13.56 3.58
N ILE A 101 -5.04 -12.64 3.59
CA ILE A 101 -6.24 -12.74 2.74
C ILE A 101 -5.85 -12.83 1.26
N PHE A 102 -4.92 -11.97 0.81
CA PHE A 102 -4.50 -11.93 -0.58
C PHE A 102 -3.73 -13.19 -0.99
N THR A 103 -2.78 -13.62 -0.16
CA THR A 103 -1.94 -14.80 -0.45
C THR A 103 -2.73 -16.10 -0.41
N GLU A 104 -3.68 -16.25 0.52
CA GLU A 104 -4.59 -17.40 0.56
C GLU A 104 -5.48 -17.47 -0.68
N HIS A 105 -6.04 -16.32 -1.09
CA HIS A 105 -6.94 -16.24 -2.25
C HIS A 105 -6.24 -16.68 -3.56
N TYR A 106 -4.99 -16.26 -3.77
CA TYR A 106 -4.22 -16.60 -4.98
C TYR A 106 -3.28 -17.81 -4.81
N GLY A 107 -3.30 -18.50 -3.66
CA GLY A 107 -2.43 -19.65 -3.39
C GLY A 107 -0.93 -19.33 -3.35
N ILE A 108 -0.56 -18.10 -2.99
CA ILE A 108 0.82 -17.59 -3.01
C ILE A 108 1.55 -18.01 -1.74
N LYS A 109 2.69 -18.70 -1.87
CA LYS A 109 3.53 -19.12 -0.73
C LYS A 109 4.52 -18.03 -0.32
N ALA A 110 4.02 -16.96 0.32
CA ALA A 110 4.81 -15.79 0.70
C ALA A 110 5.68 -15.95 1.97
N GLY A 111 5.64 -17.10 2.65
CA GLY A 111 6.31 -17.30 3.95
C GLY A 111 7.83 -17.10 3.97
N LYS A 112 8.49 -17.18 2.81
CA LYS A 112 9.94 -16.95 2.65
C LYS A 112 10.31 -15.59 2.05
N MET A 113 9.33 -14.78 1.65
CA MET A 113 9.54 -13.48 1.01
C MET A 113 10.20 -12.54 2.02
N LYS A 114 11.39 -12.01 1.75
CA LYS A 114 12.00 -10.99 2.63
C LYS A 114 11.35 -9.64 2.38
N MET A 115 11.57 -8.70 3.29
CA MET A 115 11.13 -7.32 3.07
C MET A 115 11.88 -6.73 1.87
N GLY A 116 11.16 -6.07 0.96
CA GLY A 116 11.66 -5.58 -0.33
C GLY A 116 11.66 -6.60 -1.46
N ASP A 117 11.37 -7.88 -1.17
CA ASP A 117 11.19 -8.90 -2.21
C ASP A 117 9.76 -8.84 -2.77
N HIS A 118 9.58 -9.49 -3.92
CA HIS A 118 8.27 -9.78 -4.47
C HIS A 118 8.18 -11.23 -4.95
N ILE A 119 6.95 -11.71 -5.10
CA ILE A 119 6.65 -12.99 -5.76
C ILE A 119 5.64 -12.72 -6.86
N GLU A 120 5.94 -13.24 -8.05
CA GLU A 120 5.02 -13.21 -9.18
C GLU A 120 3.92 -14.27 -9.03
N PHE A 121 2.71 -13.91 -9.44
CA PHE A 121 1.59 -14.83 -9.58
C PHE A 121 0.83 -14.57 -10.89
N GLN A 122 0.16 -15.60 -11.39
CA GLN A 122 -0.65 -15.50 -12.61
C GLN A 122 -2.09 -15.15 -12.26
N PHE A 123 -2.65 -14.19 -13.00
CA PHE A 123 -4.06 -13.83 -12.91
C PHE A 123 -4.60 -13.60 -14.33
N GLU A 124 -5.56 -14.45 -14.76
CA GLU A 124 -6.26 -14.31 -16.06
C GLU A 124 -5.33 -14.02 -17.26
N GLY A 125 -4.20 -14.73 -17.34
CA GLY A 125 -3.27 -14.63 -18.48
C GLY A 125 -2.20 -13.53 -18.37
N ARG A 126 -2.12 -12.82 -17.25
CA ARG A 126 -1.05 -11.86 -16.96
C ARG A 126 -0.33 -12.15 -15.65
N THR A 127 0.92 -11.71 -15.60
CA THR A 127 1.80 -11.84 -14.43
C THR A 127 1.72 -10.58 -13.59
N ILE A 128 1.46 -10.72 -12.29
CA ILE A 128 1.40 -9.62 -11.33
C ILE A 128 2.36 -9.93 -10.19
N SER A 129 3.06 -8.91 -9.70
CA SER A 129 4.00 -9.04 -8.57
C SER A 129 3.34 -8.66 -7.24
N LEU A 130 3.39 -9.54 -6.25
CA LEU A 130 3.05 -9.22 -4.86
C LEU A 130 4.31 -8.82 -4.11
N TYR A 131 4.43 -7.55 -3.72
CA TYR A 131 5.58 -7.01 -2.99
C TYR A 131 5.41 -7.06 -1.47
N ARG A 132 6.52 -7.26 -0.74
CA ARG A 132 6.59 -7.17 0.73
C ARG A 132 7.25 -5.87 1.18
N GLU A 133 6.45 -4.84 1.37
CA GLU A 133 6.94 -3.54 1.84
C GLU A 133 6.89 -3.38 3.37
N PRO A 134 7.75 -2.54 3.97
CA PRO A 134 7.62 -2.18 5.39
C PRO A 134 6.29 -1.44 5.64
N SER A 135 5.68 -1.67 6.79
CA SER A 135 4.45 -0.93 7.15
C SER A 135 4.71 0.57 7.18
N SER A 136 3.80 1.33 6.57
CA SER A 136 3.81 2.79 6.58
C SER A 136 3.50 3.39 7.96
N SER A 137 2.97 2.63 8.90
CA SER A 137 2.69 3.10 10.27
C SER A 137 3.96 3.43 11.03
N ARG A 138 3.97 4.53 11.80
CA ARG A 138 5.08 4.84 12.75
C ARG A 138 5.26 3.82 13.87
N ALA A 139 4.26 2.98 14.13
CA ALA A 139 4.40 1.87 15.08
C ALA A 139 5.43 0.83 14.60
N TYR A 140 5.69 0.75 13.30
CA TYR A 140 6.77 -0.07 12.76
C TYR A 140 8.11 0.66 12.93
N PRO A 141 9.09 0.09 13.67
CA PRO A 141 10.30 0.77 14.14
C PRO A 141 11.33 0.95 13.01
N MET A 142 11.00 1.79 12.04
CA MET A 142 11.85 2.14 10.90
C MET A 142 11.65 3.61 10.55
N LYS A 143 12.75 4.33 10.30
CA LYS A 143 12.70 5.72 9.82
C LYS A 143 11.95 5.80 8.49
N VAL A 144 11.19 6.87 8.29
CA VAL A 144 10.38 7.05 7.07
C VAL A 144 11.26 7.05 5.81
N GLU A 145 12.47 7.60 5.89
CA GLU A 145 13.43 7.63 4.79
C GLU A 145 13.88 6.20 4.41
N HIS A 146 14.07 5.31 5.38
CA HIS A 146 14.37 3.91 5.10
C HIS A 146 13.17 3.15 4.53
N LYS A 147 11.95 3.44 5.01
CA LYS A 147 10.73 2.89 4.40
C LYS A 147 10.65 3.32 2.94
N ALA A 148 10.84 4.62 2.67
CA ALA A 148 10.80 5.18 1.33
C ALA A 148 11.80 4.51 0.38
N ALA A 149 12.98 4.12 0.84
CA ALA A 149 13.94 3.39 0.00
C ALA A 149 13.40 2.03 -0.51
N TYR A 150 12.65 1.29 0.30
CA TYR A 150 12.01 0.04 -0.14
C TYR A 150 10.92 0.31 -1.18
N TYR A 151 10.02 1.26 -0.90
CA TYR A 151 8.97 1.65 -1.84
C TYR A 151 9.54 2.24 -3.14
N ALA A 152 10.60 3.04 -3.09
CA ALA A 152 11.26 3.60 -4.26
C ALA A 152 11.83 2.50 -5.15
N LYS A 153 12.46 1.46 -4.57
CA LYS A 153 12.91 0.29 -5.31
C LYS A 153 11.73 -0.38 -6.02
N MET A 154 10.63 -0.65 -5.31
CA MET A 154 9.43 -1.23 -5.93
C MET A 154 8.91 -0.35 -7.07
N PHE A 155 8.77 0.97 -6.86
CA PHE A 155 8.29 1.89 -7.90
C PHE A 155 9.20 1.94 -9.12
N HIS A 156 10.52 1.84 -8.94
CA HIS A 156 11.47 1.66 -10.04
C HIS A 156 11.27 0.33 -10.78
N ASP A 157 11.17 -0.78 -10.04
CA ASP A 157 11.00 -2.12 -10.61
C ASP A 157 9.77 -2.19 -11.54
N ILE A 158 8.70 -1.46 -11.20
CA ILE A 158 7.44 -1.43 -11.98
C ILE A 158 7.33 -0.24 -12.96
N GLY A 159 8.38 0.58 -13.06
CA GLY A 159 8.45 1.71 -14.00
C GLY A 159 7.63 2.94 -13.63
N LEU A 160 7.16 3.06 -12.38
CA LEU A 160 6.48 4.26 -11.89
C LEU A 160 7.45 5.36 -11.45
N LEU A 161 8.66 4.99 -11.03
CA LEU A 161 9.75 5.92 -10.79
C LEU A 161 10.78 5.77 -11.91
N THR A 162 11.05 6.85 -12.64
CA THR A 162 12.17 6.90 -13.60
C THR A 162 13.41 7.41 -12.87
N HIS A 163 14.59 6.93 -13.25
CA HIS A 163 15.83 7.48 -12.70
C HIS A 163 15.91 8.96 -13.09
N ASN A 164 16.08 9.85 -12.11
CA ASN A 164 16.72 11.13 -12.37
C ASN A 164 18.17 10.80 -12.75
N THR A 165 18.45 10.72 -14.06
CA THR A 165 19.81 10.79 -14.60
C THR A 165 20.45 12.13 -14.28
#